data_AF-G9QL89-F1
#
_entry.id   AF-G9QL89-F1
#
_cell.length_a   1.000
_cell.length_b   1.000
_cell.length_c   1.000
_cell.angle_alpha   90.00
_cell.angle_beta   90.00
_cell.angle_gamma   90.00
#
_symmetry.space_group_name_H-M   'P 1'
#
loop_
_entity.id
_entity.type
_entity.pdbx_description
1 polymer ?
#
loop_
_entity_poly.entity_id
_entity_poly.type
_entity_poly.pdbx_seq_one_letter_code
_entity_poly.pdbx_strand_id
1 'polypeptide(L)'
;KSKTNEEKVREITSRKIPYPMEYRIKKLNQYLLGWCGYFALADTKSIFEDLDGWIRRRLRMCLWKNWKTSKTRIRNLIKLGVPEWKAYEWGNSRKGYWRISKSPILHRTLGNSYWSNQGLKSLQKRYEFLRHLS
;
A
#
# COMPACT_ATOMS: atom_id res chain seq x y z
N LYS A 1 1.88 12.26 24.40
CA LYS A 1 3.01 11.87 23.52
C LYS A 1 2.54 11.95 22.08
N SER A 2 3.20 12.74 21.23
CA SER A 2 2.89 12.77 19.79
C SER A 2 3.22 11.41 19.18
N LYS A 3 2.30 10.83 18.38
CA LYS A 3 2.55 9.55 17.70
C LYS A 3 3.55 9.75 16.57
N THR A 4 4.45 8.80 16.38
CA THR A 4 5.38 8.82 15.24
C THR A 4 4.64 8.59 13.93
N ASN A 5 5.23 9.01 12.80
CA ASN A 5 4.55 8.93 11.50
C ASN A 5 4.20 7.50 11.10
N GLU A 6 5.10 6.57 11.43
CA GLU A 6 4.88 5.14 11.23
C GLU A 6 3.71 4.59 12.05
N GLU A 7 3.52 5.05 13.29
CA GLU A 7 2.41 4.64 14.13
C GLU A 7 1.07 5.08 13.53
N LYS A 8 1.01 6.30 13.00
CA LYS A 8 -0.23 6.79 12.37
C LYS A 8 -0.56 6.02 11.11
N VAL A 9 0.43 5.75 10.27
CA VAL A 9 0.26 4.87 9.10
C VAL A 9 -0.17 3.46 9.54
N ARG A 10 0.41 2.90 10.60
CA ARG A 10 0.06 1.57 11.16
C ARG A 10 -1.39 1.52 11.63
N GLU A 11 -1.89 2.59 12.24
CA GLU A 11 -3.28 2.73 12.68
C GLU A 11 -4.25 2.73 11.50
N ILE A 12 -4.01 3.58 10.49
CA ILE A 12 -4.85 3.67 9.28
C ILE A 12 -4.85 2.34 8.51
N THR A 13 -3.70 1.69 8.44
CA THR A 13 -3.51 0.39 7.77
C THR A 13 -3.58 -0.77 8.75
N SER A 14 -4.30 -0.60 9.86
CA SER A 14 -4.46 -1.68 10.84
C SER A 14 -5.23 -2.84 10.22
N ARG A 15 -4.66 -4.03 10.32
CA ARG A 15 -5.33 -5.27 9.90
C ARG A 15 -6.47 -5.65 10.84
N LYS A 16 -6.50 -5.15 12.08
CA LYS A 16 -7.51 -5.54 13.07
C LYS A 16 -8.89 -4.97 12.72
N ILE A 17 -8.92 -3.78 12.15
CA ILE A 17 -10.16 -3.06 11.81
C ILE A 17 -10.48 -3.29 10.34
N PRO A 18 -11.70 -3.71 9.96
CA PRO A 18 -12.06 -4.04 8.58
C PRO A 18 -12.44 -2.80 7.75
N TYR A 19 -11.61 -1.74 7.77
CA TYR A 19 -11.89 -0.57 6.93
C TYR A 19 -11.87 -0.89 5.43
N PRO A 20 -12.80 -0.33 4.65
CA PRO A 20 -12.75 -0.34 3.19
C PRO A 20 -11.41 0.16 2.66
N MET A 21 -10.94 -0.38 1.53
CA MET A 21 -9.63 0.01 0.98
C MET A 21 -9.60 1.49 0.59
N GLU A 22 -10.67 1.97 -0.03
CA GLU A 22 -10.84 3.37 -0.40
C GLU A 22 -10.73 4.31 0.81
N TYR A 23 -11.37 3.96 1.94
CA TYR A 23 -11.25 4.71 3.18
C TYR A 23 -9.79 4.82 3.66
N ARG A 24 -9.05 3.70 3.60
CA ARG A 24 -7.62 3.69 3.99
C ARG A 24 -6.80 4.60 3.08
N ILE A 25 -7.02 4.51 1.77
CA ILE A 25 -6.32 5.33 0.77
C ILE A 25 -6.63 6.82 1.01
N LYS A 26 -7.91 7.18 1.21
CA LYS A 26 -8.32 8.56 1.52
C LYS A 26 -7.63 9.09 2.78
N LYS A 27 -7.64 8.32 3.87
CA LYS A 27 -6.99 8.72 5.13
C LYS A 27 -5.47 8.81 5.00
N LEU A 28 -4.84 7.88 4.28
CA LEU A 28 -3.41 7.95 3.98
C LEU A 28 -3.10 9.21 3.18
N ASN A 29 -3.80 9.47 2.07
CA ASN A 29 -3.58 10.65 1.25
C ASN A 29 -3.70 11.95 2.06
N GLN A 30 -4.73 12.08 2.91
CA GLN A 30 -4.90 13.26 3.77
C GLN A 30 -3.70 13.45 4.72
N TYR A 31 -3.28 12.38 5.38
CA TYR A 31 -2.17 12.43 6.33
C TYR A 31 -0.83 12.71 5.65
N LEU A 32 -0.54 11.99 4.57
CA LEU A 32 0.71 12.05 3.81
C LEU A 32 0.92 13.39 3.11
N LEU A 33 -0.15 14.04 2.63
CA LEU A 33 -0.06 15.36 2.02
C LEU A 33 0.35 16.44 3.03
N GLY A 34 -0.25 16.44 4.22
CA GLY A 34 0.14 17.37 5.29
C GLY A 34 1.56 17.11 5.76
N TRP A 35 1.93 15.84 5.89
CA TRP A 35 3.28 15.44 6.28
C TRP A 35 4.35 15.86 5.26
N CYS A 36 4.10 15.63 3.97
CA CYS A 36 5.01 16.03 2.90
C CYS A 36 5.24 17.54 2.86
N GLY A 37 4.22 18.35 3.15
CA GLY A 37 4.37 19.81 3.23
C GLY A 37 5.30 20.26 4.36
N TYR A 38 5.21 19.62 5.53
CA TYR A 38 6.08 19.93 6.67
C TYR A 38 7.54 19.54 6.42
N PHE A 39 7.78 18.40 5.77
CA PHE A 39 9.13 17.88 5.51
C PHE A 39 9.69 18.28 4.14
N ALA A 40 8.98 19.08 3.33
CA ALA A 40 9.40 19.45 1.98
C ALA A 40 10.76 20.20 1.95
N LEU A 41 11.07 20.94 3.01
CA LEU A 41 12.32 21.69 3.15
C LEU A 41 13.52 20.80 3.52
N ALA A 42 13.29 19.55 3.93
CA ALA A 42 14.35 18.61 4.25
C ALA A 42 14.78 17.79 3.01
N ASP A 43 16.09 17.60 2.81
CA ASP A 43 16.62 16.80 1.70
C ASP A 43 16.52 15.30 1.98
N THR A 44 15.33 14.75 1.73
CA THR A 44 14.93 13.43 2.23
C THR A 44 14.22 12.56 1.19
N LYS A 45 14.62 12.67 -0.10
CA LYS A 45 14.01 11.90 -1.21
C LYS A 45 13.93 10.39 -0.93
N SER A 46 15.03 9.79 -0.46
CA SER A 46 15.10 8.34 -0.15
C SER A 46 14.09 7.92 0.93
N ILE A 47 13.86 8.78 1.93
CA ILE A 47 12.90 8.53 3.01
C ILE A 47 11.48 8.45 2.45
N PHE A 48 11.12 9.33 1.51
CA PHE A 48 9.81 9.30 0.88
C PHE A 48 9.61 8.04 0.02
N GLU A 49 10.64 7.61 -0.71
CA GLU A 49 10.60 6.38 -1.52
C GLU A 49 10.41 5.12 -0.67
N ASP A 50 11.18 5.00 0.41
CA ASP A 50 11.08 3.89 1.36
C ASP A 50 9.71 3.85 2.04
N LEU A 51 9.21 5.02 2.46
CA LEU A 51 7.90 5.15 3.08
C LEU A 51 6.78 4.76 2.11
N ASP A 52 6.84 5.23 0.86
CA ASP A 52 5.90 4.86 -0.21
C ASP A 52 5.88 3.33 -0.44
N GLY A 53 7.07 2.71 -0.50
CA GLY A 53 7.22 1.26 -0.62
C GLY A 53 6.62 0.49 0.55
N TRP A 54 6.89 0.96 1.77
CA TRP A 54 6.36 0.38 2.99
C TRP A 54 4.84 0.50 3.09
N ILE A 55 4.26 1.66 2.76
CA ILE A 55 2.81 1.91 2.72
C ILE A 55 2.13 0.95 1.74
N ARG A 56 2.65 0.83 0.51
CA ARG A 56 2.11 -0.11 -0.49
C ARG A 56 2.14 -1.55 0.02
N ARG A 57 3.21 -1.96 0.70
CA ARG A 57 3.29 -3.31 1.32
C ARG A 57 2.22 -3.52 2.40
N ARG A 58 1.93 -2.50 3.21
CA ARG A 58 0.87 -2.55 4.22
C ARG A 58 -0.52 -2.62 3.58
N LEU A 59 -0.76 -1.86 2.52
CA LEU A 59 -2.02 -1.93 1.76
C LEU A 59 -2.22 -3.29 1.10
N ARG A 60 -1.16 -3.88 0.51
CA ARG A 60 -1.20 -5.27 0.00
C ARG A 60 -1.60 -6.27 1.09
N MET A 61 -1.03 -6.14 2.28
CA MET A 61 -1.39 -6.98 3.43
C MET A 61 -2.87 -6.82 3.81
N CYS A 62 -3.37 -5.58 3.91
CA CYS A 62 -4.77 -5.30 4.21
C CYS A 62 -5.71 -5.88 3.14
N LEU A 63 -5.39 -5.68 1.86
CA LEU A 63 -6.18 -6.19 0.75
C LEU A 63 -6.24 -7.72 0.76
N TRP A 64 -5.10 -8.37 0.96
CA TRP A 64 -5.03 -9.84 1.05
C TRP A 64 -5.85 -10.39 2.22
N LYS A 65 -5.87 -9.69 3.36
CA LYS A 65 -6.74 -10.04 4.49
C LYS A 65 -8.22 -9.85 4.15
N ASN A 66 -8.57 -8.80 3.42
CA ASN A 66 -9.94 -8.57 2.97
C ASN A 66 -10.42 -9.66 2.00
N TRP A 67 -9.53 -10.26 1.21
CA TRP A 67 -9.78 -11.48 0.43
C TRP A 67 -9.77 -12.72 1.35
N LYS A 68 -10.75 -12.78 2.25
CA LYS A 68 -10.82 -13.73 3.39
C LYS A 68 -10.58 -15.19 3.01
N THR A 69 -11.13 -15.64 1.88
CA THR A 69 -11.10 -17.04 1.45
C THR A 69 -10.16 -17.27 0.27
N SER A 70 -9.61 -18.49 0.15
CA SER A 70 -8.76 -18.88 -0.99
C SER A 70 -9.47 -18.69 -2.32
N LYS A 71 -10.75 -19.08 -2.41
CA LYS A 71 -11.58 -18.87 -3.62
C LYS A 71 -11.63 -17.39 -4.04
N THR A 72 -11.78 -16.48 -3.08
CA THR A 72 -11.79 -15.03 -3.37
C THR A 72 -10.41 -14.52 -3.77
N ARG A 73 -9.33 -15.01 -3.16
CA ARG A 73 -7.96 -14.66 -3.54
C ARG A 73 -7.65 -15.09 -4.98
N ILE A 74 -7.97 -16.34 -5.32
CA ILE A 74 -7.76 -16.90 -6.67
C ILE A 74 -8.53 -16.05 -7.69
N ARG A 75 -9.84 -15.85 -7.45
CA ARG A 75 -10.69 -15.04 -8.34
C ARG A 75 -10.13 -13.64 -8.56
N ASN A 76 -9.72 -12.95 -7.49
CA ASN A 76 -9.21 -11.59 -7.60
C ASN A 76 -7.84 -11.53 -8.27
N LEU A 77 -6.96 -12.52 -8.04
CA LEU A 77 -5.69 -12.62 -8.76
C LEU A 77 -5.92 -12.79 -10.27
N ILE A 78 -6.84 -13.68 -10.67
CA ILE A 78 -7.21 -13.89 -12.09
C ILE A 78 -7.76 -12.59 -12.70
N LYS A 79 -8.67 -11.90 -12.00
CA LYS A 79 -9.19 -10.59 -12.42
C LYS A 79 -8.11 -9.53 -12.59
N LEU A 80 -6.99 -9.66 -11.89
CA LEU A 80 -5.82 -8.77 -11.99
C LEU A 80 -4.78 -9.27 -13.00
N GLY A 81 -5.13 -10.23 -13.86
CA GLY A 81 -4.29 -10.71 -14.95
C GLY A 81 -3.27 -11.78 -14.55
N VAL A 82 -3.42 -12.42 -13.39
CA VAL A 82 -2.58 -13.57 -13.03
C VAL A 82 -3.05 -14.82 -13.76
N PRO A 83 -2.15 -15.57 -14.43
CA PRO A 83 -2.49 -16.87 -15.01
C PRO A 83 -3.09 -17.82 -13.98
N GLU A 84 -4.12 -18.56 -14.37
CA GLU A 84 -4.92 -19.37 -13.45
C GLU A 84 -4.10 -20.29 -12.56
N TRP A 85 -3.21 -21.10 -13.13
CA TRP A 85 -2.32 -22.01 -12.40
C TRP A 85 -1.55 -21.30 -11.26
N LYS A 86 -1.07 -20.07 -11.53
CA LYS A 86 -0.32 -19.26 -10.56
C LYS A 86 -1.26 -18.61 -9.55
N ALA A 87 -2.47 -18.24 -9.95
CA ALA A 87 -3.49 -17.75 -9.03
C ALA A 87 -3.89 -18.85 -8.02
N TYR A 88 -4.00 -20.11 -8.46
CA TYR A 88 -4.24 -21.27 -7.60
C TYR A 88 -3.08 -21.54 -6.63
N GLU A 89 -1.84 -21.52 -7.13
CA GLU A 89 -0.63 -21.69 -6.32
C GLU A 89 -0.59 -20.66 -5.16
N TRP A 90 -0.75 -19.38 -5.49
CA TRP A 90 -0.59 -18.30 -4.53
C TRP A 90 -1.85 -18.02 -3.71
N GLY A 91 -3.04 -18.26 -4.25
CA GLY A 91 -4.30 -18.10 -3.56
C GLY A 91 -4.48 -19.06 -2.38
N ASN A 92 -3.91 -20.26 -2.50
CA ASN A 92 -3.91 -21.29 -1.46
C ASN A 92 -2.70 -21.24 -0.50
N SER A 93 -1.80 -20.26 -0.67
CA SER A 93 -0.62 -20.12 0.19
C SER A 93 -0.98 -19.98 1.67
N ARG A 94 -0.31 -20.78 2.52
CA ARG A 94 -0.38 -20.70 4.00
C ARG A 94 0.52 -19.62 4.62
N LYS A 95 1.25 -18.85 3.81
CA LYS A 95 2.14 -17.77 4.28
C LYS A 95 1.34 -16.68 5.02
N GLY A 96 1.88 -16.19 6.13
CA GLY A 96 1.26 -15.11 6.91
C GLY A 96 1.13 -13.79 6.13
N TYR A 97 0.20 -12.93 6.54
CA TYR A 97 -0.20 -11.71 5.82
C TYR A 97 0.95 -10.76 5.46
N TRP A 98 1.94 -10.59 6.35
CA TRP A 98 3.08 -9.72 6.09
C TRP A 98 4.14 -10.37 5.18
N ARG A 99 4.25 -11.70 5.21
CA ARG A 99 5.16 -12.47 4.34
C ARG A 99 4.63 -12.48 2.91
N ILE A 100 3.34 -12.74 2.74
CA ILE A 100 2.70 -12.78 1.41
C ILE A 100 2.67 -11.39 0.75
N SER A 101 2.58 -10.29 1.51
CA SER A 101 2.57 -8.93 0.94
C SER A 101 3.87 -8.50 0.25
N LYS A 102 4.98 -9.23 0.48
CA LYS A 102 6.27 -9.05 -0.22
C LYS A 102 6.52 -10.16 -1.26
N SER A 103 5.54 -11.01 -1.56
CA SER A 103 5.72 -12.05 -2.57
C SER A 103 5.87 -11.44 -3.97
N PRO A 104 6.62 -12.08 -4.89
CA PRO A 104 6.72 -11.62 -6.26
C PRO A 104 5.37 -11.46 -6.95
N ILE A 105 4.42 -12.36 -6.65
CA ILE A 105 3.07 -12.31 -7.23
C ILE A 105 2.33 -11.04 -6.80
N LEU A 106 2.28 -10.72 -5.50
CA LEU A 106 1.55 -9.54 -5.02
C LEU A 106 2.31 -8.25 -5.33
N HIS A 107 3.63 -8.30 -5.39
CA HIS A 107 4.43 -7.15 -5.77
C HIS A 107 4.16 -6.74 -7.23
N ARG A 108 4.06 -7.72 -8.14
CA ARG A 108 3.78 -7.49 -9.55
C ARG A 108 2.32 -7.08 -9.79
N THR A 109 1.36 -7.76 -9.17
CA THR A 109 -0.08 -7.54 -9.42
C THR A 109 -0.62 -6.31 -8.71
N LEU A 110 -0.15 -6.05 -7.49
CA LEU A 110 -0.55 -4.91 -6.65
C LEU A 110 0.64 -3.94 -6.52
N GLY A 111 1.19 -3.59 -7.68
CA GLY A 111 2.33 -2.68 -7.85
C GLY A 111 1.93 -1.20 -7.85
N ASN A 112 2.86 -0.35 -8.26
CA ASN A 112 2.68 1.11 -8.22
C ASN A 112 1.49 1.57 -9.08
N SER A 113 1.36 1.04 -10.30
CA SER A 113 0.27 1.37 -11.21
C SER A 113 -1.10 1.01 -10.62
N TYR A 114 -1.23 -0.19 -10.03
CA TYR A 114 -2.45 -0.61 -9.36
C TYR A 114 -2.86 0.37 -8.27
N TRP A 115 -1.95 0.71 -7.34
CA TRP A 115 -2.30 1.61 -6.24
C TRP A 115 -2.55 3.04 -6.70
N SER A 116 -1.85 3.52 -7.73
CA SER A 116 -2.10 4.81 -8.37
C SER A 116 -3.51 4.86 -8.95
N ASN A 117 -3.95 3.81 -9.66
CA ASN A 117 -5.29 3.70 -10.23
C ASN A 117 -6.39 3.60 -9.16
N GLN A 118 -6.05 3.11 -7.96
CA GLN A 118 -6.93 3.13 -6.79
C GLN A 118 -6.94 4.48 -6.06
N GLY A 119 -6.19 5.48 -6.56
CA GLY A 119 -6.15 6.84 -6.03
C GLY A 119 -5.11 7.08 -4.94
N LEU A 120 -4.18 6.15 -4.69
CA LEU A 120 -3.07 6.41 -3.76
C LEU A 120 -2.10 7.43 -4.37
N LYS A 121 -1.90 8.55 -3.67
CA LYS A 121 -0.96 9.59 -4.10
C LYS A 121 0.46 9.19 -3.74
N SER A 122 1.39 9.35 -4.68
CA SER A 122 2.82 9.14 -4.42
C SER A 122 3.40 10.34 -3.68
N LEU A 123 4.06 10.07 -2.57
CA LEU A 123 4.78 11.07 -1.79
C LEU A 123 5.93 11.69 -2.60
N GLN A 124 6.69 10.85 -3.30
CA GLN A 124 7.81 11.28 -4.14
C GLN A 124 7.36 12.31 -5.18
N LYS A 125 6.31 12.01 -5.95
CA LYS A 125 5.78 12.95 -6.95
C LYS A 125 5.34 14.27 -6.32
N ARG A 126 4.77 14.23 -5.12
CA ARG A 126 4.35 15.45 -4.40
C ARG A 126 5.56 16.24 -3.92
N TYR A 127 6.58 15.58 -3.41
CA TYR A 127 7.81 16.19 -2.95
C TYR A 127 8.56 16.88 -4.08
N GLU A 128 8.75 16.20 -5.21
CA GLU A 128 9.35 16.76 -6.43
C GLU A 128 8.58 17.99 -6.90
N PHE A 129 7.23 17.92 -6.94
CA PHE A 129 6.39 19.06 -7.26
C PHE A 129 6.58 20.26 -6.32
N LEU A 130 6.67 20.04 -5.00
CA LEU A 130 6.87 21.12 -4.03
C LEU A 130 8.26 21.77 -4.15
N ARG A 131 9.29 20.98 -4.48
CA ARG A 131 10.65 21.50 -4.70
C ARG A 131 10.84 22.29 -5.98
N HIS A 132 10.11 21.95 -7.04
CA HIS A 132 10.18 22.71 -8.28
C HIS A 132 9.39 24.03 -8.20
N LEU A 133 8.56 24.21 -7.17
CA LEU A 133 7.81 25.45 -6.91
C LEU A 133 8.51 26.41 -5.93
N SER A 134 9.51 25.92 -5.18
CA SER A 134 10.33 26.71 -4.23
C SER A 134 11.59 27.22 -4.91
#